data_AF-A0A0L1KHM5-F1
#
_entry.id   AF-A0A0L1KHM5-F1
#
_cell.length_a   1.000
_cell.length_b   1.000
_cell.length_c   1.000
_cell.angle_alpha   90.00
_cell.angle_beta   90.00
_cell.angle_gamma   90.00
#
_symmetry.space_group_name_H-M   'P 1'
#
loop_
_entity.id
_entity.type
_entity.pdbx_description
1 polymer ?
#
loop_
_entity_poly.entity_id
_entity_poly.type
_entity_poly.pdbx_seq_one_letter_code
_entity_poly.pdbx_strand_id
1 'polypeptide(L)'
;MEVYGGLQVSEAHRLKELESENARLKRLLADAMLDRTALKDLLGKSSDARREAGSCGSSPGLPWDERAAGESVHYRSTRDDVAALREKLRELANQRRQFGYRRLHILLRREGVMINRKKAQRLYQEEGLAVRRRRSRRRAVGTRAPAPVLALPNQRWSLDFVHDQMASGRRFRVLNIVDDVTRECLRAVPDTSISGRRVVRELAELIAERGKPGMIVSYNAPS
;
A
#
# COMPACT_ATOMS: atom_id res chain seq x y z
N MET A 1 -31.93 -7.94 51.92
CA MET A 1 -31.34 -9.07 51.20
C MET A 1 -30.48 -8.49 50.11
N GLU A 2 -29.18 -8.64 50.28
CA GLU A 2 -28.12 -8.01 49.49
C GLU A 2 -28.03 -8.62 48.09
N VAL A 3 -27.78 -7.80 47.07
CA VAL A 3 -27.10 -8.26 45.86
C VAL A 3 -26.02 -7.24 45.52
N TYR A 4 -24.88 -7.39 46.18
CA TYR A 4 -23.60 -6.84 45.72
C TYR A 4 -23.09 -7.70 44.55
N GLY A 5 -22.65 -7.07 43.48
CA GLY A 5 -21.68 -7.64 42.54
C GLY A 5 -22.21 -8.66 41.53
N GLY A 6 -22.62 -8.20 40.35
CA GLY A 6 -22.89 -9.11 39.24
C GLY A 6 -23.16 -8.35 37.95
N LEU A 7 -22.10 -7.88 37.29
CA LEU A 7 -22.18 -7.44 35.90
C LEU A 7 -22.86 -8.57 35.11
N GLN A 8 -23.96 -8.31 34.41
CA GLN A 8 -24.63 -9.38 33.65
C GLN A 8 -23.63 -9.98 32.66
N VAL A 9 -23.66 -11.30 32.45
CA VAL A 9 -22.71 -11.99 31.56
C VAL A 9 -22.65 -11.33 30.18
N SER A 10 -23.78 -10.82 29.69
CA SER A 10 -23.89 -10.01 28.47
C SER A 10 -23.11 -8.69 28.52
N GLU A 11 -23.17 -7.96 29.64
CA GLU A 11 -22.40 -6.72 29.86
C GLU A 11 -20.91 -6.99 30.00
N ALA A 12 -20.52 -8.09 30.65
CA ALA A 12 -19.12 -8.51 30.77
C ALA A 12 -18.51 -8.85 29.40
N HIS A 13 -19.26 -9.53 28.53
CA HIS A 13 -18.83 -9.83 27.16
C HIS A 13 -18.72 -8.56 26.31
N ARG A 14 -19.71 -7.66 26.39
CA ARG A 14 -19.69 -6.37 25.68
C ARG A 14 -18.52 -5.49 26.11
N LEU A 15 -18.20 -5.48 27.41
CA LEU A 15 -17.07 -4.73 27.95
C LEU A 15 -15.74 -5.25 27.39
N LYS A 16 -15.53 -6.58 27.40
CA LYS A 16 -14.33 -7.21 26.82
C LYS A 16 -14.19 -6.96 25.33
N GLU A 17 -15.29 -6.98 24.59
CA GLU A 17 -15.28 -6.71 23.15
C GLU A 17 -14.88 -5.24 22.89
N LEU A 18 -15.45 -4.28 23.62
CA LEU A 18 -15.09 -2.87 23.55
C LEU A 18 -13.64 -2.60 23.98
N GLU A 19 -13.13 -3.31 24.98
CA GLU A 19 -11.72 -3.23 25.39
C GLU A 19 -10.78 -3.76 24.31
N SER A 20 -11.16 -4.87 23.65
CA SER A 20 -10.40 -5.44 22.53
C SER A 20 -10.36 -4.51 21.32
N GLU A 21 -11.50 -3.88 21.00
CA GLU A 21 -11.62 -2.89 19.92
C GLU A 21 -10.80 -1.63 20.26
N ASN A 22 -10.87 -1.14 21.49
CA ASN A 22 -10.04 -0.02 21.94
C ASN A 22 -8.55 -0.34 21.88
N ALA A 23 -8.13 -1.54 22.27
CA ALA A 23 -6.74 -1.96 22.16
C ALA A 23 -6.29 -2.02 20.68
N ARG A 24 -7.17 -2.50 19.79
CA ARG A 24 -6.93 -2.52 18.35
C ARG A 24 -6.81 -1.11 17.76
N LEU A 25 -7.75 -0.22 18.10
CA LEU A 25 -7.75 1.17 17.64
C LEU A 25 -6.54 1.95 18.15
N LYS A 26 -6.16 1.77 19.42
CA LYS A 26 -4.93 2.37 19.99
C LYS A 26 -3.68 1.92 19.25
N ARG A 27 -3.58 0.65 18.84
CA ARG A 27 -2.46 0.16 18.00
C ARG A 27 -2.46 0.79 16.61
N LEU A 28 -3.61 0.80 15.93
CA LEU A 28 -3.71 1.39 14.59
C LEU A 28 -3.40 2.88 14.59
N LEU A 29 -3.86 3.61 15.61
CA LEU A 29 -3.55 5.02 15.78
C LEU A 29 -2.05 5.23 16.03
N ALA A 30 -1.43 4.42 16.88
CA ALA A 30 0.01 4.50 17.10
C ALA A 30 0.79 4.24 15.80
N ASP A 31 0.41 3.23 15.02
CA ASP A 31 1.05 2.92 13.72
C ASP A 31 0.86 4.06 12.71
N ALA A 32 -0.34 4.63 12.62
CA ALA A 32 -0.63 5.77 11.73
C ALA A 32 0.11 7.04 12.16
N MET A 33 0.23 7.30 13.46
CA MET A 33 1.01 8.42 13.98
C MET A 33 2.50 8.25 13.67
N LEU A 34 3.03 7.02 13.75
CA LEU A 34 4.41 6.71 13.35
C LEU A 34 4.63 6.96 11.86
N ASP A 35 3.69 6.55 10.99
CA ASP A 35 3.77 6.85 9.56
C ASP A 35 3.71 8.34 9.26
N ARG A 36 2.83 9.08 9.95
CA ARG A 36 2.74 10.53 9.81
C ARG A 36 4.03 11.23 10.22
N THR A 37 4.68 10.80 11.30
CA THR A 37 5.99 11.34 11.71
C THR A 37 7.09 11.04 10.69
N ALA A 38 7.14 9.80 10.18
CA ALA A 38 8.13 9.42 9.18
C ALA A 38 7.97 10.21 7.86
N LEU A 39 6.74 10.49 7.45
CA LEU A 39 6.46 11.33 6.28
C LEU A 39 6.88 12.79 6.50
N LYS A 40 6.67 13.34 7.71
CA LYS A 40 7.12 14.68 8.06
C LYS A 40 8.65 14.82 8.06
N ASP A 41 9.38 13.82 8.58
CA ASP A 41 10.85 13.83 8.59
C ASP A 41 11.46 13.75 7.18
N LEU A 42 10.76 13.10 6.24
CA LEU A 42 11.15 13.07 4.83
C LEU A 42 10.93 14.41 4.15
N LEU A 43 9.84 15.11 4.48
CA LEU A 43 9.53 16.43 3.93
C LEU A 43 10.44 17.54 4.51
N GLY A 44 10.81 17.46 5.79
CA GLY A 44 11.72 18.43 6.43
C GLY A 44 13.14 18.42 5.87
N LYS A 45 13.62 17.28 5.36
CA LYS A 45 14.95 17.18 4.74
C LYS A 45 15.07 17.85 3.36
N SER A 46 13.95 18.22 2.73
CA SER A 46 13.96 18.92 1.44
C SER A 46 14.25 20.41 1.58
N SER A 47 14.06 21.02 2.76
CA SER A 47 14.30 22.45 2.99
C SER A 47 15.72 22.74 3.49
N ASP A 48 16.32 21.85 4.29
CA ASP A 48 17.64 22.11 4.88
C ASP A 48 18.79 21.90 3.89
N ALA A 49 18.66 20.95 2.95
CA ALA A 49 19.67 20.70 1.92
C ALA A 49 19.82 21.84 0.89
N ARG A 50 18.92 22.84 0.90
CA ARG A 50 18.93 23.94 -0.08
C ARG A 50 19.52 25.25 0.48
N ARG A 51 19.84 25.33 1.78
CA ARG A 51 20.36 26.56 2.41
C ARG A 51 21.89 26.66 2.53
N GLU A 52 22.65 25.60 2.23
CA GLU A 52 24.12 25.63 2.34
C GLU A 52 24.86 25.74 1.00
N ALA A 53 24.16 25.84 -0.14
CA ALA A 53 24.77 26.02 -1.46
C ALA A 53 24.57 27.48 -1.94
N GLY A 54 25.24 28.44 -1.30
CA GLY A 54 25.06 29.85 -1.64
C GLY A 54 26.04 30.80 -0.97
N SER A 55 27.35 30.61 -1.16
CA SER A 55 28.33 31.68 -1.04
C SER A 55 29.59 31.32 -1.81
N CYS A 56 29.57 31.58 -3.12
CA CYS A 56 30.75 31.55 -3.96
C CYS A 56 31.40 32.94 -3.87
N GLY A 57 32.51 33.04 -3.15
CA GLY A 57 33.38 34.22 -3.10
C GLY A 57 34.79 33.82 -3.56
N SER A 58 35.34 34.60 -4.49
CA SER A 58 36.50 34.35 -5.34
C SER A 58 37.86 34.16 -4.63
N SER A 59 38.66 33.22 -5.15
CA SER A 59 40.13 33.11 -5.38
C SER A 59 41.16 33.72 -4.38
N PRO A 60 42.49 33.40 -4.42
CA PRO A 60 43.26 32.49 -5.28
C PRO A 60 44.16 31.48 -4.51
N GLY A 61 44.76 30.54 -5.23
CA GLY A 61 45.44 29.36 -4.68
C GLY A 61 46.77 29.59 -3.96
N LEU A 62 47.15 28.57 -3.18
CA LEU A 62 48.52 28.26 -2.74
C LEU A 62 48.62 26.73 -2.45
N PRO A 63 49.85 26.19 -2.42
CA PRO A 63 50.17 24.79 -2.76
C PRO A 63 50.02 23.81 -1.62
N TRP A 64 49.93 22.54 -2.01
CA TRP A 64 49.88 21.33 -1.21
C TRP A 64 51.19 21.13 -0.43
N ASP A 65 51.35 21.74 0.74
CA ASP A 65 52.26 21.18 1.73
C ASP A 65 51.91 21.60 3.15
N GLU A 66 52.07 20.60 4.03
CA GLU A 66 52.04 20.60 5.49
C GLU A 66 50.70 20.67 6.26
N ARG A 67 50.48 19.57 7.00
CA ARG A 67 49.79 19.36 8.30
C ARG A 67 48.69 18.28 8.18
N ALA A 68 48.55 17.30 9.05
CA ALA A 68 49.12 17.08 10.37
C ALA A 68 49.10 15.57 10.67
N ALA A 69 49.98 15.14 11.57
CA ALA A 69 49.92 13.83 12.20
C ALA A 69 48.52 13.59 12.80
N GLY A 70 47.81 12.58 12.26
CA GLY A 70 46.59 12.06 12.85
C GLY A 70 46.94 10.90 13.77
N GLU A 71 46.66 11.07 15.06
CA GLU A 71 46.71 10.01 16.07
C GLU A 71 46.00 8.74 15.58
N SER A 72 46.68 7.60 15.70
CA SER A 72 46.16 6.30 15.31
C SER A 72 45.02 5.88 16.25
N VAL A 73 43.78 5.99 15.78
CA VAL A 73 42.63 5.38 16.46
C VAL A 73 42.74 3.87 16.32
N HIS A 74 43.03 3.20 17.44
CA HIS A 74 43.12 1.73 17.49
C HIS A 74 41.79 1.06 17.12
N TYR A 75 41.85 0.08 16.21
CA TYR A 75 40.74 -0.78 15.82
C TYR A 75 40.37 -1.73 16.98
N ARG A 76 39.17 -1.58 17.56
CA ARG A 76 38.56 -2.60 18.44
C ARG A 76 37.78 -3.61 17.60
N SER A 77 37.85 -4.88 18.00
CA SER A 77 37.30 -6.01 17.24
C SER A 77 35.77 -5.94 17.07
N THR A 78 35.33 -5.59 15.87
CA THR A 78 33.94 -5.42 15.41
C THR A 78 33.05 -6.69 15.40
N ARG A 79 33.52 -7.85 15.90
CA ARG A 79 32.77 -9.12 15.77
C ARG A 79 31.64 -9.23 16.78
N ASP A 80 31.89 -8.91 18.04
CA ASP A 80 30.89 -9.01 19.11
C ASP A 80 29.79 -7.95 18.94
N ASP A 81 30.16 -6.73 18.53
CA ASP A 81 29.21 -5.66 18.23
C ASP A 81 28.26 -6.01 17.07
N VAL A 82 28.75 -6.79 16.08
CA VAL A 82 27.93 -7.22 14.94
C VAL A 82 27.00 -8.36 15.35
N ALA A 83 27.44 -9.27 16.22
CA ALA A 83 26.61 -10.34 16.76
C ALA A 83 25.45 -9.78 17.60
N ALA A 84 25.75 -8.89 18.55
CA ALA A 84 24.75 -8.21 19.37
C ALA A 84 23.76 -7.41 18.52
N LEU A 85 24.25 -6.73 17.47
CA LEU A 85 23.40 -6.01 16.54
C LEU A 85 22.46 -6.91 15.75
N ARG A 86 22.92 -8.10 15.35
CA ARG A 86 22.10 -9.10 14.65
C ARG A 86 21.01 -9.67 15.54
N GLU A 87 21.33 -9.98 16.80
CA GLU A 87 20.33 -10.43 17.79
C GLU A 87 19.23 -9.39 17.95
N LYS A 88 19.63 -8.14 18.19
CA LYS A 88 18.72 -7.02 18.38
C LYS A 88 17.83 -6.76 17.15
N LEU A 89 18.40 -6.88 15.95
CA LEU A 89 17.65 -6.77 14.71
C LEU A 89 16.62 -7.91 14.56
N ARG A 90 16.99 -9.15 14.92
CA ARG A 90 16.08 -10.31 14.91
C ARG A 90 14.95 -10.13 15.91
N GLU A 91 15.25 -9.63 17.10
CA GLU A 91 14.25 -9.34 18.13
C GLU A 91 13.20 -8.34 17.64
N LEU A 92 13.64 -7.18 17.14
CA LEU A 92 12.74 -6.15 16.60
C LEU A 92 11.90 -6.66 15.41
N ALA A 93 12.51 -7.46 14.54
CA ALA A 93 11.80 -8.07 13.42
C ALA A 93 10.76 -9.10 13.87
N ASN A 94 11.05 -9.87 14.93
CA ASN A 94 10.12 -10.86 15.49
C ASN A 94 8.93 -10.19 16.20
N GLN A 95 9.16 -9.11 16.93
CA GLN A 95 8.09 -8.33 17.55
C GLN A 95 7.19 -7.66 16.50
N ARG A 96 7.76 -7.24 15.36
CA ARG A 96 7.07 -6.49 14.30
C ARG A 96 7.31 -7.11 12.92
N ARG A 97 6.78 -8.31 12.72
CA ARG A 97 6.99 -9.12 11.49
C ARG A 97 6.66 -8.43 10.17
N GLN A 98 5.88 -7.33 10.15
CA GLN A 98 5.57 -6.59 8.91
C GLN A 98 6.62 -5.53 8.54
N PHE A 99 7.58 -5.25 9.42
CA PHE A 99 8.52 -4.14 9.24
C PHE A 99 9.71 -4.55 8.36
N GLY A 100 9.98 -3.72 7.35
CA GLY A 100 11.20 -3.82 6.55
C GLY A 100 12.39 -3.09 7.20
N TYR A 101 13.58 -3.28 6.62
CA TYR A 101 14.84 -2.74 7.13
C TYR A 101 14.82 -1.23 7.45
N ARG A 102 14.05 -0.42 6.71
CA ARG A 102 13.96 1.04 6.93
C ARG A 102 13.33 1.38 8.28
N ARG A 103 12.28 0.64 8.66
CA ARG A 103 11.53 0.85 9.91
C ARG A 103 12.35 0.32 11.10
N LEU A 104 12.99 -0.84 10.92
CA LEU A 104 13.92 -1.40 11.91
C LEU A 104 15.14 -0.49 12.14
N HIS A 105 15.67 0.15 11.10
CA HIS A 105 16.77 1.13 11.23
C HIS A 105 16.40 2.34 12.10
N ILE A 106 15.16 2.82 12.00
CA ILE A 106 14.65 3.91 12.85
C ILE A 106 14.53 3.45 14.30
N LEU A 107 14.01 2.24 14.54
CA LEU A 107 13.89 1.68 15.89
C LEU A 107 15.26 1.50 16.55
N LEU A 108 16.23 0.95 15.82
CA LEU A 108 17.61 0.85 16.28
C LEU A 108 18.19 2.21 16.69
N ARG A 109 17.95 3.27 15.90
CA ARG A 109 18.39 4.63 16.26
C ARG A 109 17.73 5.16 17.54
N ARG A 110 16.45 4.88 17.77
CA ARG A 110 15.74 5.31 18.99
C ARG A 110 16.30 4.63 20.24
N GLU A 111 16.81 3.42 20.10
CA GLU A 111 17.47 2.68 21.17
C GLU A 111 18.97 2.96 21.27
N GLY A 112 19.45 4.06 20.68
CA GLY A 112 20.84 4.51 20.74
C GLY A 112 21.80 3.80 19.78
N VAL A 113 21.31 2.89 18.93
CA VAL A 113 22.14 2.13 18.01
C VAL A 113 22.33 2.90 16.69
N MET A 114 23.46 3.61 16.60
CA MET A 114 23.80 4.45 15.45
C MET A 114 24.51 3.66 14.35
N ILE A 115 23.75 2.97 13.49
CA ILE A 115 24.29 2.31 12.30
C ILE A 115 23.94 3.01 10.99
N ASN A 116 24.79 2.86 9.98
CA ASN A 116 24.46 3.25 8.62
C ASN A 116 23.28 2.42 8.10
N ARG A 117 22.35 3.07 7.40
CA ARG A 117 21.20 2.43 6.74
C ARG A 117 21.62 1.29 5.81
N LYS A 118 22.76 1.39 5.12
CA LYS A 118 23.33 0.32 4.28
C LYS A 118 23.67 -0.93 5.11
N LYS A 119 24.26 -0.75 6.30
CA LYS A 119 24.59 -1.83 7.24
C LYS A 119 23.32 -2.51 7.77
N ALA A 120 22.30 -1.72 8.13
CA ALA A 120 21.00 -2.25 8.56
C ALA A 120 20.33 -3.10 7.46
N GLN A 121 20.36 -2.62 6.21
CA GLN A 121 19.83 -3.35 5.06
C GLN A 121 20.58 -4.66 4.81
N ARG A 122 21.92 -4.63 4.88
CA ARG A 122 22.75 -5.81 4.67
C ARG A 122 22.46 -6.89 5.71
N LEU A 123 22.47 -6.52 6.99
CA LEU A 123 22.16 -7.45 8.09
C LEU A 123 20.74 -7.99 7.98
N TYR A 124 19.76 -7.16 7.60
CA TYR A 124 18.38 -7.61 7.38
C TYR A 124 18.26 -8.67 6.27
N GLN A 125 19.05 -8.55 5.21
CA GLN A 125 19.09 -9.53 4.12
C GLN A 125 19.84 -10.81 4.53
N GLU A 126 21.00 -10.66 5.17
CA GLU A 126 21.81 -11.78 5.68
C GLU A 126 21.05 -12.63 6.71
N GLU A 127 20.23 -12.00 7.56
CA GLU A 127 19.40 -12.67 8.58
C GLU A 127 18.07 -13.23 8.01
N GLY A 128 17.83 -13.11 6.70
CA GLY A 128 16.63 -13.67 6.06
C GLY A 128 15.30 -13.07 6.55
N LEU A 129 15.32 -11.87 7.13
CA LEU A 129 14.16 -11.24 7.78
C LEU A 129 13.11 -10.71 6.81
N ALA A 130 13.37 -10.82 5.50
CA ALA A 130 12.42 -10.43 4.47
C ALA A 130 11.17 -11.32 4.51
N VAL A 131 10.03 -10.74 4.85
CA VAL A 131 8.74 -11.43 4.76
C VAL A 131 8.51 -11.92 3.33
N ARG A 132 8.45 -13.24 3.16
CA ARG A 132 8.06 -13.86 1.90
C ARG A 132 6.64 -13.42 1.57
N ARG A 133 6.48 -12.54 0.59
CA ARG A 133 5.16 -12.17 0.08
C ARG A 133 4.47 -13.44 -0.42
N ARG A 134 3.31 -13.77 0.18
CA ARG A 134 2.44 -14.84 -0.33
C ARG A 134 2.11 -14.47 -1.78
N ARG A 135 2.54 -15.29 -2.74
CA ARG A 135 2.14 -15.09 -4.14
C ARG A 135 0.61 -15.13 -4.16
N SER A 136 -0.01 -14.06 -4.65
CA SER A 136 -1.46 -14.04 -4.84
C SER A 136 -1.83 -15.25 -5.69
N ARG A 137 -2.88 -15.96 -5.27
CA ARG A 137 -3.40 -17.11 -6.03
C ARG A 137 -3.75 -16.59 -7.43
N ARG A 138 -3.10 -17.12 -8.46
CA ARG A 138 -3.50 -16.83 -9.85
C ARG A 138 -4.95 -17.26 -9.98
N ARG A 139 -5.87 -16.30 -10.13
CA ARG A 139 -7.26 -16.63 -10.49
C ARG A 139 -7.21 -17.27 -11.87
N ALA A 140 -7.93 -18.37 -12.05
CA ALA A 140 -8.09 -18.95 -13.38
C ALA A 140 -8.62 -17.84 -14.28
N VAL A 141 -7.84 -17.46 -15.29
CA VAL A 141 -8.31 -16.59 -16.35
C VAL A 141 -9.35 -17.44 -17.07
N GLY A 142 -10.64 -17.16 -16.85
CA GLY A 142 -11.71 -17.86 -17.55
C GLY A 142 -11.43 -17.84 -19.05
N THR A 143 -11.85 -18.90 -19.75
CA THR A 143 -11.73 -19.03 -21.21
C THR A 143 -12.17 -17.72 -21.86
N ARG A 144 -11.20 -16.96 -22.40
CA ARG A 144 -11.51 -15.70 -23.09
C ARG A 144 -12.42 -16.04 -24.26
N ALA A 145 -13.58 -15.38 -24.35
CA ALA A 145 -14.45 -15.53 -25.51
C ALA A 145 -13.62 -15.25 -26.77
N PRO A 146 -13.63 -16.16 -27.77
CA PRO A 146 -12.81 -16.02 -28.97
C PRO A 146 -13.11 -14.68 -29.66
N ALA A 147 -12.08 -14.08 -30.25
CA ALA A 147 -12.26 -12.88 -31.05
C ALA A 147 -13.26 -13.17 -32.19
N PRO A 148 -14.11 -12.21 -32.58
CA PRO A 148 -15.07 -12.43 -33.66
C PRO A 148 -14.34 -12.81 -34.96
N VAL A 149 -14.92 -13.73 -35.72
CA VAL A 149 -14.37 -14.26 -36.99
C VAL A 149 -14.18 -13.14 -38.03
N LEU A 150 -15.02 -12.10 -37.96
CA LEU A 150 -14.90 -10.87 -38.75
C LEU A 150 -14.99 -9.66 -37.81
N ALA A 151 -14.01 -8.77 -37.86
CA ALA A 151 -13.97 -7.53 -37.08
C ALA A 151 -14.86 -6.46 -37.72
N LEU A 152 -16.18 -6.66 -37.67
CA LEU A 152 -17.18 -5.69 -38.12
C LEU A 152 -17.86 -4.99 -36.93
N PRO A 153 -18.31 -3.73 -37.09
CA PRO A 153 -19.15 -3.07 -36.11
C PRO A 153 -20.38 -3.92 -35.75
N ASN A 154 -20.85 -3.77 -34.52
CA ASN A 154 -22.00 -4.45 -33.96
C ASN A 154 -21.89 -5.99 -33.88
N GLN A 155 -20.70 -6.58 -34.05
CA GLN A 155 -20.54 -8.04 -33.94
C GLN A 155 -20.39 -8.50 -32.50
N ARG A 156 -19.74 -7.70 -31.65
CA ARG A 156 -19.46 -8.07 -30.27
C ARG A 156 -19.51 -6.85 -29.36
N TRP A 157 -20.40 -6.90 -28.38
CA TRP A 157 -20.46 -5.91 -27.32
C TRP A 157 -19.83 -6.46 -26.05
N SER A 158 -19.05 -5.60 -25.40
CA SER A 158 -18.52 -5.84 -24.07
C SER A 158 -19.25 -4.99 -23.05
N LEU A 159 -19.58 -5.60 -21.92
CA LEU A 159 -20.18 -4.93 -20.78
C LEU A 159 -19.29 -5.06 -19.56
N ASP A 160 -19.16 -3.95 -18.84
CA ASP A 160 -18.44 -3.87 -17.58
C ASP A 160 -19.12 -2.89 -16.61
N PHE A 161 -18.78 -3.05 -15.33
CA PHE A 161 -19.18 -2.13 -14.28
C PHE A 161 -17.95 -1.45 -13.71
N VAL A 162 -17.96 -0.12 -13.72
CA VAL A 162 -16.98 0.70 -13.00
C VAL A 162 -17.63 1.16 -11.71
N HIS A 163 -16.92 1.00 -10.59
CA HIS A 163 -17.38 1.45 -9.27
C HIS A 163 -16.63 2.72 -8.86
N ASP A 164 -17.37 3.68 -8.30
CA ASP A 164 -16.80 4.91 -7.77
C ASP A 164 -17.61 5.44 -6.57
N GLN A 165 -17.12 6.48 -5.92
CA GLN A 165 -17.69 7.09 -4.74
C GLN A 165 -17.80 8.60 -4.91
N MET A 166 -18.97 9.15 -4.59
CA MET A 166 -19.19 10.59 -4.55
C MET A 166 -18.43 11.22 -3.39
N ALA A 167 -18.21 12.53 -3.43
CA ALA A 167 -17.62 13.27 -2.31
C ALA A 167 -18.38 13.10 -0.98
N SER A 168 -19.68 12.80 -1.04
CA SER A 168 -20.53 12.49 0.11
C SER A 168 -20.33 11.09 0.71
N GLY A 169 -19.45 10.25 0.13
CA GLY A 169 -19.24 8.86 0.54
C GLY A 169 -20.24 7.86 -0.03
N ARG A 170 -21.28 8.32 -0.75
CA ARG A 170 -22.23 7.43 -1.43
C ARG A 170 -21.56 6.74 -2.62
N ARG A 171 -21.65 5.41 -2.66
CA ARG A 171 -21.13 4.59 -3.77
C ARG A 171 -22.10 4.60 -4.94
N PHE A 172 -21.56 4.59 -6.14
CA PHE A 172 -22.30 4.35 -7.37
C PHE A 172 -21.49 3.46 -8.31
N ARG A 173 -22.16 2.98 -9.35
CA ARG A 173 -21.54 2.23 -10.43
C ARG A 173 -22.01 2.76 -11.77
N VAL A 174 -21.18 2.59 -12.78
CA VAL A 174 -21.50 2.92 -14.17
C VAL A 174 -21.49 1.61 -14.94
N LEU A 175 -22.62 1.28 -15.59
CA LEU A 175 -22.66 0.24 -16.60
C LEU A 175 -22.12 0.82 -17.90
N ASN A 176 -21.05 0.25 -18.41
CA ASN A 176 -20.50 0.59 -19.72
C ASN A 176 -20.86 -0.53 -20.71
N ILE A 177 -21.27 -0.14 -21.90
CA ILE A 177 -21.52 -1.04 -23.03
C ILE A 177 -20.70 -0.50 -24.20
N VAL A 178 -19.75 -1.28 -24.68
CA VAL A 178 -18.78 -0.88 -25.70
C VAL A 178 -18.82 -1.86 -26.86
N ASP A 179 -18.74 -1.35 -28.08
CA ASP A 179 -18.50 -2.17 -29.26
C ASP A 179 -17.01 -2.51 -29.38
N ASP A 180 -16.67 -3.81 -29.41
CA ASP A 180 -15.27 -4.25 -29.34
C ASP A 180 -14.44 -3.89 -30.58
N VAL A 181 -15.10 -3.70 -31.72
CA VAL A 181 -14.44 -3.45 -33.00
C VAL A 181 -14.20 -1.95 -33.18
N THR A 182 -15.26 -1.15 -33.07
CA THR A 182 -15.21 0.31 -33.25
C THR A 182 -14.68 1.05 -32.04
N ARG A 183 -14.68 0.41 -30.86
CA ARG A 183 -14.39 1.03 -29.56
C ARG A 183 -15.34 2.16 -29.18
N GLU A 184 -16.50 2.22 -29.82
CA GLU A 184 -17.57 3.16 -29.49
C GLU A 184 -18.21 2.78 -28.14
N CYS A 185 -18.40 3.76 -27.27
CA CYS A 185 -19.22 3.62 -26.07
C CYS A 185 -20.70 3.76 -26.45
N LEU A 186 -21.43 2.65 -26.46
CA LEU A 186 -22.84 2.58 -26.87
C LEU A 186 -23.78 3.11 -25.79
N ARG A 187 -23.49 2.79 -24.52
CA ARG A 187 -24.18 3.31 -23.34
C ARG A 187 -23.22 3.41 -22.14
N ALA A 188 -23.41 4.46 -21.36
CA ALA A 188 -22.79 4.64 -20.05
C ALA A 188 -23.89 5.06 -19.06
N VAL A 189 -24.28 4.15 -18.17
CA VAL A 189 -25.43 4.34 -17.27
C VAL A 189 -24.95 4.42 -15.82
N PRO A 190 -24.81 5.63 -15.24
CA PRO A 190 -24.47 5.80 -13.84
C PRO A 190 -25.70 5.58 -12.95
N ASP A 191 -25.55 4.76 -11.91
CA ASP A 191 -26.56 4.61 -10.86
C ASP A 191 -25.97 4.08 -9.55
N THR A 192 -26.67 4.33 -8.46
CA THR A 192 -26.38 3.79 -7.14
C THR A 192 -26.66 2.28 -7.06
N SER A 193 -27.61 1.76 -7.83
CA SER A 193 -27.80 0.32 -8.02
C SER A 193 -28.41 -0.06 -9.37
N ILE A 194 -27.62 -0.72 -10.22
CA ILE A 194 -28.03 -1.29 -11.50
C ILE A 194 -28.47 -2.75 -11.34
N SER A 195 -29.77 -3.00 -11.24
CA SER A 195 -30.32 -4.35 -11.21
C SER A 195 -30.19 -5.06 -12.57
N GLY A 196 -30.23 -6.39 -12.60
CA GLY A 196 -30.23 -7.15 -13.85
C GLY A 196 -31.39 -6.74 -14.79
N ARG A 197 -32.56 -6.41 -14.24
CA ARG A 197 -33.70 -5.88 -15.02
C ARG A 197 -33.36 -4.55 -15.70
N ARG A 198 -32.64 -3.66 -14.99
CA ARG A 198 -32.16 -2.40 -15.58
C ARG A 198 -31.19 -2.69 -16.71
N VAL A 199 -30.21 -3.59 -16.54
CA VAL A 199 -29.28 -3.99 -17.62
C VAL A 199 -30.01 -4.51 -18.85
N VAL A 200 -30.99 -5.40 -18.66
CA VAL A 200 -31.79 -5.97 -19.77
C VAL A 200 -32.54 -4.88 -20.53
N ARG A 201 -33.09 -3.88 -19.83
CA ARG A 201 -33.78 -2.75 -20.46
C ARG A 201 -32.83 -1.93 -21.33
N GLU A 202 -31.68 -1.51 -20.79
CA GLU A 202 -30.69 -0.72 -21.54
C GLU A 202 -30.18 -1.49 -22.77
N LEU A 203 -29.99 -2.81 -22.64
CA LEU A 203 -29.63 -3.69 -23.76
C LEU A 203 -30.74 -3.80 -24.80
N ALA A 204 -32.00 -3.95 -24.38
CA ALA A 204 -33.13 -4.06 -25.30
C ALA A 204 -33.33 -2.78 -26.11
N GLU A 205 -33.20 -1.61 -25.47
CA GLU A 205 -33.26 -0.31 -26.13
C GLU A 205 -32.12 -0.16 -27.15
N LEU A 206 -30.88 -0.49 -26.77
CA LEU A 206 -29.74 -0.48 -27.70
C LEU A 206 -29.92 -1.42 -28.90
N ILE A 207 -30.46 -2.62 -28.65
CA ILE A 207 -30.74 -3.59 -29.71
C ILE A 207 -31.82 -3.06 -30.67
N ALA A 208 -32.82 -2.35 -30.15
CA ALA A 208 -33.84 -1.72 -30.99
C ALA A 208 -33.26 -0.57 -31.86
N GLU A 209 -32.32 0.20 -31.32
CA GLU A 209 -31.67 1.32 -32.03
C GLU A 209 -30.69 0.87 -33.12
N ARG A 210 -29.88 -0.17 -32.85
CA ARG A 210 -28.72 -0.53 -33.68
C ARG A 210 -28.79 -1.92 -34.31
N GLY A 211 -29.81 -2.70 -33.93
CA GLY A 211 -29.89 -4.11 -34.27
C GLY A 211 -29.13 -5.00 -33.29
N LYS A 212 -29.47 -6.28 -33.29
CA LYS A 212 -28.95 -7.28 -32.36
C LYS A 212 -27.46 -7.58 -32.64
N PRO A 213 -26.58 -7.53 -31.62
CA PRO A 213 -25.19 -7.91 -31.82
C PRO A 213 -25.03 -9.42 -32.00
N GLY A 214 -23.94 -9.82 -32.66
CA GLY A 214 -23.58 -11.23 -32.81
C GLY A 214 -23.25 -11.91 -31.46
N MET A 215 -22.65 -11.17 -30.53
CA MET A 215 -22.26 -11.65 -29.20
C MET A 215 -22.27 -10.55 -28.16
N ILE A 216 -22.62 -10.90 -26.93
CA ILE A 216 -22.50 -10.04 -25.76
C ILE A 216 -21.60 -10.72 -24.73
N VAL A 217 -20.59 -10.01 -24.24
CA VAL A 217 -19.62 -10.51 -23.25
C VAL A 217 -19.65 -9.62 -22.01
N SER A 218 -19.87 -10.23 -20.84
CA SER A 218 -19.76 -9.55 -19.55
C SER A 218 -18.41 -9.82 -18.92
N TYR A 219 -17.67 -8.77 -18.58
CA TYR A 219 -16.50 -8.89 -17.71
C TYR A 219 -16.99 -8.91 -16.26
N ASN A 220 -17.26 -10.10 -15.73
CA ASN A 220 -17.57 -10.24 -14.32
C ASN A 220 -16.32 -9.89 -13.50
N ALA A 221 -16.25 -8.67 -12.98
CA ALA A 221 -15.35 -8.35 -11.89
C ALA A 221 -15.74 -9.27 -10.72
N PRO A 222 -14.81 -10.11 -10.22
CA PRO A 222 -15.12 -11.02 -9.12
C PRO A 222 -15.50 -10.18 -7.88
N SER A 223 -16.76 -10.33 -7.47
CA SER A 223 -17.29 -9.88 -6.18
C SER A 223 -16.47 -10.41 -5.01
#